data_AF-A0AAV2GQF7-F1
#
_entry.id   AF-A0AAV2GQF7-F1
#
_cell.length_a   1.000
_cell.length_b   1.000
_cell.length_c   1.000
_cell.angle_alpha   90.00
_cell.angle_beta   90.00
_cell.angle_gamma   90.00
#
_symmetry.space_group_name_H-M   'P 1'
#
loop_
_entity.id
_entity.type
_entity.pdbx_description
1 polymer ?
#
loop_
_entity_poly.entity_id
_entity_poly.type
_entity_poly.pdbx_seq_one_letter_code
_entity_poly.pdbx_strand_id
1 'polypeptide(L)' 'MSKRVSSSATSISGDGFVRCKHNIPVVVKTSGTNDNPGRRFYGCPYWKDVKKNCRFFRWAEMNDDVCEV' A
#
# COMPACT_ATOMS: atom_id res chain seq x y z
N MET A 1 3.81 31.01 -2.71
CA MET A 1 4.80 29.93 -2.50
C MET A 1 4.10 28.58 -2.70
N SER A 2 4.16 28.03 -3.91
CA SER A 2 3.54 26.73 -4.22
C SER A 2 4.31 25.63 -3.50
N LYS A 3 3.69 25.04 -2.46
CA LYS A 3 4.30 23.93 -1.73
C LYS A 3 4.43 22.77 -2.70
N ARG A 4 5.68 22.40 -2.99
CA ARG A 4 6.04 21.20 -3.75
C ARG A 4 5.49 20.00 -2.98
N VAL A 5 4.38 19.44 -3.41
CA VAL A 5 4.05 18.06 -3.04
C VAL A 5 5.05 17.22 -3.82
N SER A 6 6.08 16.73 -3.15
CA SER A 6 7.04 15.78 -3.70
C SER A 6 6.24 14.58 -4.20
N SER A 7 6.02 14.53 -5.51
CA SER A 7 5.28 13.46 -6.18
C SER A 7 6.13 12.19 -6.19
N SER A 8 6.25 11.54 -5.05
CA SER A 8 6.48 10.10 -5.02
C SER A 8 5.15 9.50 -5.47
N ALA A 9 4.90 9.46 -6.78
CA ALA A 9 3.62 9.07 -7.37
C ALA A 9 3.20 7.69 -6.86
N THR A 10 2.47 7.68 -5.74
CA THR A 10 1.60 6.59 -5.38
C THR A 10 0.54 6.61 -6.45
N SER A 11 0.54 5.61 -7.32
CA SER A 11 -0.53 5.39 -8.29
C SER A 11 -1.80 5.04 -7.52
N ILE A 12 -2.38 6.04 -6.86
CA ILE A 12 -3.72 5.98 -6.32
C ILE A 12 -4.60 5.91 -7.56
N SER A 13 -5.26 4.78 -7.74
CA SER A 13 -6.22 4.62 -8.83
C SER A 13 -7.30 5.70 -8.67
N GLY A 14 -7.97 6.13 -9.74
CA GLY A 14 -8.95 7.22 -9.66
C GLY A 14 -10.08 7.02 -8.63
N ASP A 15 -10.23 5.80 -8.10
CA ASP A 15 -11.11 5.40 -7.01
C ASP A 15 -10.52 5.54 -5.58
N GLY A 16 -9.29 6.06 -5.42
CA GLY A 16 -8.66 6.21 -4.10
C GLY A 16 -7.99 4.94 -3.56
N PHE A 17 -8.11 3.81 -4.26
CA PHE A 17 -7.62 2.52 -3.77
C PHE A 17 -6.23 2.15 -4.33
N VAL A 18 -5.38 1.64 -3.44
CA VAL A 18 -4.10 1.00 -3.82
C VAL A 18 -4.38 -0.40 -4.35
N ARG A 19 -3.82 -0.73 -5.52
CA ARG A 19 -4.01 -2.02 -6.19
C ARG A 19 -2.68 -2.74 -6.37
N CYS A 20 -2.72 -4.08 -6.29
CA CYS A 20 -1.53 -4.88 -6.59
C CYS A 20 -1.37 -5.08 -8.11
N LYS A 21 -0.36 -5.85 -8.55
CA LYS A 21 -0.09 -6.10 -9.98
C LYS A 21 -1.20 -6.85 -10.73
N HIS A 22 -2.19 -7.41 -10.03
CA HIS A 22 -3.40 -7.99 -10.64
C HIS A 22 -4.52 -6.96 -10.85
N ASN A 23 -4.27 -5.68 -10.53
CA ASN A 23 -5.27 -4.62 -10.51
C ASN A 23 -6.43 -4.86 -9.53
N ILE A 24 -6.21 -5.65 -8.47
CA ILE A 24 -7.18 -5.87 -7.38
C ILE A 24 -6.76 -5.08 -6.13
N PRO A 25 -7.72 -4.66 -5.28
CA PRO A 25 -7.44 -3.98 -4.02
C PRO A 25 -6.45 -4.78 -3.16
N VAL A 26 -5.48 -4.07 -2.58
CA VAL A 26 -4.49 -4.66 -1.66
C VAL A 26 -5.10 -4.91 -0.28
N VAL A 27 -4.44 -5.76 0.50
CA VAL A 27 -4.72 -5.89 1.94
C VAL A 27 -3.71 -5.10 2.76
N VAL A 28 -4.17 -4.46 3.84
CA VAL A 28 -3.27 -3.81 4.80
C VAL A 28 -2.93 -4.78 5.92
N LYS A 29 -1.64 -4.90 6.23
CA LYS A 29 -1.14 -5.73 7.32
C LYS A 29 -0.19 -4.93 8.19
N THR A 30 -0.06 -5.33 9.45
CA THR A 30 0.91 -4.75 10.39
C THR A 30 2.17 -5.61 10.40
N SER A 31 3.33 -4.96 10.28
CA SER A 31 4.62 -5.61 10.40
C SER A 31 4.88 -6.00 11.85
N GLY A 32 5.21 -7.27 12.06
CA GLY A 32 5.66 -7.81 13.35
C GLY A 32 7.17 -8.05 13.39
N THR A 33 7.94 -7.52 12.44
CA THR A 33 9.40 -7.68 12.45
C THR A 33 10.05 -6.72 13.43
N ASN A 34 11.19 -7.11 14.01
CA ASN A 34 11.94 -6.27 14.94
C ASN A 34 12.46 -4.97 14.31
N ASP A 35 12.72 -4.98 13.00
CA ASP A 35 13.22 -3.80 12.27
C ASP A 35 12.11 -2.78 11.99
N ASN A 36 10.86 -3.23 11.87
CA ASN A 36 9.72 -2.38 11.54
C ASN A 36 8.49 -2.76 12.38
N PRO A 37 8.56 -2.71 13.72
CA PRO A 37 7.47 -3.17 14.57
C PRO A 37 6.29 -2.20 14.46
N GLY A 38 5.08 -2.74 14.28
CA GLY A 38 3.85 -1.95 14.26
C GLY A 38 3.60 -1.14 12.98
N ARG A 39 4.57 -1.08 12.05
CA ARG A 39 4.40 -0.34 10.78
C ARG A 39 3.45 -1.08 9.83
N ARG A 40 2.49 -0.36 9.24
CA ARG A 40 1.51 -0.95 8.30
C ARG A 40 2.06 -1.03 6.87
N PHE A 41 1.70 -2.06 6.13
CA PHE A 41 2.08 -2.27 4.73
C PHE A 41 0.93 -2.82 3.89
N TYR A 42 0.93 -2.48 2.61
CA TYR A 42 0.10 -3.03 1.56
C TYR A 42 0.70 -4.30 0.99
N GLY A 43 -0.12 -5.35 0.88
CA GLY A 43 0.27 -6.63 0.30
C GLY A 43 -0.74 -7.17 -0.71
N CYS A 44 -0.28 -8.05 -1.59
CA CYS A 44 -1.18 -8.82 -2.47
C CYS A 44 -2.16 -9.66 -1.63
N PRO A 45 -3.48 -9.68 -1.92
CA PRO A 45 -4.42 -10.57 -1.25
C PRO A 45 -4.05 -12.05 -1.36
N TYR A 46 -3.44 -12.45 -2.48
CA TYR A 46 -2.96 -13.81 -2.74
C TYR A 46 -1.58 -14.11 -2.14
N TRP A 47 -1.09 -13.34 -1.16
CA TRP A 47 0.25 -13.54 -0.59
C TRP A 47 0.52 -14.95 -0.06
N LYS A 48 -0.51 -15.71 0.34
CA LYS A 48 -0.42 -17.10 0.79
C LYS A 48 -0.32 -18.12 -0.35
N ASP A 49 -0.79 -17.78 -1.56
CA ASP A 49 -0.78 -18.68 -2.71
C ASP A 49 0.46 -18.39 -3.56
N VAL A 50 1.46 -19.27 -3.50
CA VAL A 50 2.75 -19.08 -4.19
C VAL A 50 2.58 -18.94 -5.71
N LYS A 51 1.57 -19.57 -6.32
CA LYS A 51 1.32 -19.49 -7.77
C LYS A 51 0.64 -18.18 -8.17
N LYS A 52 -0.21 -17.62 -7.30
CA LYS A 52 -0.95 -16.38 -7.55
C LYS A 52 -0.33 -15.13 -6.91
N ASN A 53 0.71 -15.29 -6.10
CA ASN A 53 1.33 -14.17 -5.41
C ASN A 53 2.19 -13.34 -6.38
N CYS A 54 1.74 -12.12 -6.73
CA CYS A 54 2.52 -11.18 -7.54
C CYS A 54 3.64 -10.45 -6.78
N ARG A 55 3.82 -10.78 -5.49
CA ARG A 55 4.81 -10.22 -4.58
C ARG A 55 4.75 -8.69 -4.47
N PHE A 56 3.54 -8.15 -4.59
CA PHE A 56 3.31 -6.73 -4.32
C PHE A 56 3.52 -6.45 -2.84
N PHE A 57 4.38 -5.48 -2.54
CA PHE A 57 4.68 -5.00 -1.21
C PHE A 57 4.95 -3.50 -1.28
N ARG A 58 4.36 -2.74 -0.35
CA ARG A 58 4.61 -1.31 -0.18
C ARG A 58 4.29 -0.92 1.25
N TRP A 59 5.08 -0.05 1.88
CA TRP A 59 4.70 0.53 3.16
C TRP A 59 3.47 1.43 3.01
N ALA A 60 2.57 1.38 4.00
CA ALA A 60 1.50 2.36 4.12
C ALA A 60 2.09 3.64 4.70
N GLU A 61 1.90 4.76 4.02
CA GLU A 61 2.31 6.06 4.54
C GLU A 61 1.19 6.62 5.41
N MET A 62 1.54 7.50 6.35
CA MET A 62 0.58 8.08 7.30
C MET A 62 -0.55 8.89 6.61
N ASN A 63 -0.33 9.31 5.36
CA ASN A 63 -1.29 10.06 4.56
C ASN A 63 -2.21 9.18 3.72
N ASP A 64 -1.94 7.87 3.59
CA ASP A 64 -2.81 6.94 2.86
C ASP A 64 -3.97 6.42 3.75
N ASP A 65 -3.96 6.75 5.05
CA ASP A 65 -5.04 6.49 6.01
C ASP A 65 -6.03 7.67 6.15
N VAL A 66 -5.85 8.72 5.35
CA VAL A 66 -6.74 9.89 5.37
C VAL A 66 -7.94 9.61 4.47
N CYS A 67 -8.99 9.05 5.09
CA CYS A 67 -10.35 9.28 4.64
C CYS A 67 -10.67 10.77 4.84
N GLU A 68 -10.43 11.61 3.84
CA GLU A 68 -11.20 12.85 3.72
C GLU A 68 -12.43 12.53 2.88
N VAL A 69 -13.58 12.77 3.51
CA VAL A 69 -14.99 12.52 3.18
C VAL A 69 -15.41 12.65 1.71
#